data_AF-A0A382SKQ4-F1
#
_entry.id   AF-A0A382SKQ4-F1
#
_cell.length_a   1.000
_cell.length_b   1.000
_cell.length_c   1.000
_cell.angle_alpha   90.00
_cell.angle_beta   90.00
_cell.angle_gamma   90.00
#
_symmetry.space_group_name_H-M   'P 1'
#
loop_
_entity.id
_entity.type
_entity.pdbx_description
1 polymer ?
#
loop_
_entity_poly.entity_id
_entity_poly.type
_entity_poly.pdbx_seq_one_letter_code
_entity_poly.pdbx_strand_id
1 'polypeptide(L)'
;YLHKLEGAFFMWLWFPNLSITSEQLYKNLKDEGVYIIPGHDFFIGLDEEWNHQHQCIRINYAKDEKTLTKGLEAICRNTNWIEW
;
A
#
# COMPACT_ATOMS: atom_id res chain seq x y z
N TYR A 1 -9.32 1.72 1.78
CA TYR A 1 -9.62 1.82 3.23
C TYR A 1 -8.32 2.09 3.98
N LEU A 2 -8.34 3.06 4.88
CA LEU A 2 -7.23 3.33 5.79
C LEU A 2 -7.52 2.65 7.13
N HIS A 3 -6.60 1.81 7.60
CA HIS A 3 -6.68 1.29 8.96
C HIS A 3 -6.62 2.45 9.96
N LYS A 4 -7.43 2.38 11.03
CA LYS A 4 -7.45 3.39 12.07
C LYS A 4 -6.04 3.62 12.62
N LEU A 5 -5.63 4.90 12.71
CA LEU A 5 -4.32 5.28 13.21
C LEU A 5 -4.38 5.41 14.73
N GLU A 6 -3.94 4.38 15.44
CA GLU A 6 -3.92 4.34 16.91
C GLU A 6 -2.51 4.46 17.51
N GLY A 7 -1.49 4.60 16.65
CA GLY A 7 -0.09 4.75 17.07
C GLY A 7 0.90 4.43 15.93
N ALA A 8 2.18 4.29 16.30
CA ALA A 8 3.30 4.10 15.38
C ALA A 8 3.45 5.24 14.35
N PHE A 9 4.18 4.98 13.26
CA PHE A 9 4.44 5.93 12.17
C PHE A 9 4.11 5.33 10.78
N PHE A 10 3.18 4.38 10.74
CA PHE A 10 2.78 3.68 9.53
C PHE A 10 1.29 3.82 9.23
N MET A 11 0.96 4.04 7.96
CA MET A 11 -0.38 3.85 7.42
C MET A 11 -0.48 2.46 6.82
N TRP A 12 -1.56 1.76 7.14
CA TRP A 12 -1.94 0.51 6.47
C TRP A 12 -3.13 0.79 5.56
N LEU A 13 -2.92 0.66 4.25
CA LEU A 13 -3.95 0.89 3.24
C LEU A 13 -4.38 -0.42 2.64
N TRP A 14 -5.69 -0.64 2.60
CA TRP A 14 -6.32 -1.80 1.95
C TRP A 14 -7.10 -1.36 0.70
N PHE A 15 -6.88 -2.07 -0.39
CA PHE A 15 -7.52 -1.91 -1.69
C PHE A 15 -8.32 -3.18 -2.05
N PRO A 16 -9.60 -3.31 -1.65
CA PRO A 16 -10.34 -4.56 -1.83
C PRO A 16 -10.55 -4.98 -3.28
N ASN A 17 -10.59 -3.99 -4.18
CA ASN A 17 -10.81 -4.19 -5.61
C ASN A 17 -9.52 -3.96 -6.42
N LEU A 18 -8.35 -4.13 -5.81
CA LEU A 18 -7.07 -3.98 -6.51
C LEU A 18 -6.99 -5.00 -7.64
N SER A 19 -6.84 -4.53 -8.88
CA SER A 19 -6.78 -5.37 -10.08
C SER A 19 -5.44 -6.10 -10.26
N ILE A 20 -4.45 -5.76 -9.42
CA ILE A 20 -3.11 -6.33 -9.37
C ILE A 20 -2.77 -6.72 -7.92
N THR A 21 -1.66 -7.43 -7.70
CA THR A 21 -1.18 -7.69 -6.33
C THR A 21 -0.46 -6.48 -5.76
N SER A 22 -0.37 -6.38 -4.44
CA SER A 22 0.44 -5.38 -3.73
C SER A 22 1.93 -5.47 -4.08
N GLU A 23 2.41 -6.66 -4.48
CA GLU A 23 3.76 -6.86 -5.02
C GLU A 23 3.93 -6.21 -6.40
N GLN A 24 2.96 -6.40 -7.30
CA GLN A 24 2.99 -5.77 -8.61
C GLN A 24 2.84 -4.24 -8.49
N LEU A 25 2.01 -3.77 -7.56
CA LEU A 25 1.91 -2.35 -7.24
C LEU A 25 3.26 -1.79 -6.77
N TYR A 26 3.98 -2.51 -5.91
CA TYR A 26 5.35 -2.12 -5.51
C TYR A 26 6.29 -2.00 -6.71
N LYS A 27 6.28 -2.97 -7.63
CA LYS A 27 7.12 -2.95 -8.84
C LYS A 27 6.83 -1.71 -9.69
N ASN A 28 5.56 -1.41 -9.95
CA ASN A 28 5.18 -0.22 -10.72
C ASN A 28 5.59 1.09 -10.03
N LEU A 29 5.36 1.20 -8.71
CA LEU A 29 5.73 2.39 -7.94
C LEU A 29 7.25 2.59 -7.86
N LYS A 30 8.01 1.49 -7.79
CA LYS A 30 9.46 1.52 -7.79
C LYS A 30 10.03 2.15 -9.06
N ASP A 31 9.40 1.91 -10.22
CA ASP A 31 9.79 2.53 -11.49
C ASP A 31 9.56 4.07 -11.49
N GLU A 32 8.63 4.57 -10.66
CA GLU A 32 8.40 6.00 -10.40
C GLU A 32 9.28 6.56 -9.24
N GLY A 33 10.16 5.73 -8.68
CA GLY A 33 11.00 6.09 -7.53
C GLY A 33 10.22 6.20 -6.21
N VAL A 34 9.08 5.52 -6.09
CA VAL A 34 8.25 5.45 -4.88
C VAL A 34 8.36 4.05 -4.27
N TYR A 35 8.73 3.99 -2.99
CA TYR A 35 8.96 2.73 -2.29
C TYR A 35 7.93 2.54 -1.18
N ILE A 36 7.13 1.49 -1.31
CA ILE A 36 6.18 1.01 -0.30
C ILE A 36 6.55 -0.40 0.15
N ILE A 37 5.85 -0.94 1.15
CA ILE A 37 6.01 -2.34 1.57
C ILE A 37 4.71 -3.09 1.25
N PRO A 38 4.75 -4.15 0.44
CA PRO A 38 3.60 -5.00 0.18
C PRO A 38 3.07 -5.65 1.46
N GLY A 39 1.75 -5.85 1.55
CA GLY A 39 1.10 -6.39 2.75
C GLY A 39 1.36 -7.87 3.00
N HIS A 40 1.61 -8.67 1.96
CA HIS A 40 1.73 -10.12 2.08
C HIS A 40 2.93 -10.56 2.93
N ASP A 41 3.98 -9.74 3.00
CA ASP A 41 5.16 -9.97 3.85
C ASP A 41 4.83 -10.00 5.37
N PHE A 42 3.63 -9.55 5.78
CA PHE A 42 3.21 -9.49 7.18
C PHE A 42 2.36 -10.70 7.64
N PHE A 43 1.99 -11.61 6.74
CA PHE A 43 1.11 -12.76 7.03
C PHE A 43 1.91 -14.07 7.17
N ILE A 44 2.95 -14.06 8.01
CA ILE A 44 3.83 -15.21 8.22
C ILE A 44 3.08 -16.31 8.99
N GLY A 45 3.11 -17.53 8.46
CA GLY A 45 2.48 -18.70 9.09
C GLY A 45 0.97 -18.80 8.86
N LEU A 46 0.44 -18.10 7.85
CA LEU A 46 -0.92 -18.31 7.39
C LEU A 46 -0.97 -19.54 6.48
N ASP A 47 -1.68 -20.58 6.91
CA ASP A 47 -1.76 -21.86 6.18
C ASP A 47 -2.71 -21.79 4.96
N GLU A 48 -3.67 -20.87 4.97
CA GLU A 48 -4.64 -20.70 3.89
C GLU A 48 -4.32 -19.47 3.04
N GLU A 49 -4.50 -19.60 1.72
CA GLU A 49 -4.41 -18.48 0.78
C GLU A 49 -5.52 -17.46 1.07
N TRP A 50 -5.14 -16.26 1.51
CA TRP A 50 -6.08 -15.17 1.79
C TRP A 50 -5.82 -13.97 0.89
N ASN A 51 -6.69 -13.75 -0.10
CA ASN A 51 -6.55 -12.65 -1.08
C ASN A 51 -6.24 -11.28 -0.46
N HIS A 52 -6.75 -11.00 0.75
CA HIS A 52 -6.51 -9.74 1.47
C HIS A 52 -5.01 -9.43 1.68
N GLN A 53 -4.16 -10.45 1.86
CA GLN A 53 -2.72 -10.28 2.05
C GLN A 53 -2.06 -9.59 0.84
N HIS A 54 -2.60 -9.83 -0.36
CA HIS A 54 -2.12 -9.22 -1.61
C HIS A 54 -2.81 -7.89 -1.93
N GLN A 55 -3.68 -7.38 -1.07
CA GLN A 55 -4.46 -6.16 -1.31
C GLN A 55 -4.09 -5.01 -0.39
N CYS A 56 -3.08 -5.19 0.47
CA CYS A 56 -2.64 -4.19 1.42
C CYS A 56 -1.23 -3.68 1.14
N ILE A 57 -0.96 -2.44 1.54
CA ILE A 57 0.39 -1.87 1.58
C ILE A 57 0.62 -1.13 2.89
N ARG A 58 1.90 -1.05 3.30
CA ARG A 58 2.35 -0.22 4.42
C ARG A 58 3.15 0.98 3.92
N ILE A 59 2.81 2.17 4.41
CA ILE A 59 3.47 3.45 4.10
C ILE A 59 4.03 4.05 5.39
N ASN A 60 5.25 4.58 5.37
CA ASN A 60 5.81 5.35 6.47
C ASN A 60 5.43 6.84 6.32
N TYR A 61 4.63 7.38 7.25
CA TYR A 61 4.18 8.79 7.20
C TYR A 61 5.06 9.75 8.02
N ALA A 62 6.16 9.29 8.62
CA ALA A 62 7.16 10.16 9.25
C ALA A 62 8.11 10.84 8.24
N LYS A 63 7.76 10.83 6.94
CA LYS A 63 8.47 11.55 5.88
C LYS A 63 8.01 13.00 5.82
N ASP A 64 8.80 13.87 5.18
CA ASP A 64 8.38 15.23 4.91
C ASP A 64 7.16 15.25 3.98
N GLU A 65 6.39 16.33 4.06
CA GLU A 65 5.13 16.51 3.32
C GLU A 65 5.30 16.30 1.81
N LYS A 66 6.36 16.87 1.22
CA LYS A 66 6.60 16.76 -0.22
C LYS A 66 6.85 15.32 -0.66
N THR A 67 7.66 14.58 0.09
CA THR A 67 7.89 13.15 -0.16
C THR A 67 6.61 12.34 -0.02
N LEU A 68 5.83 12.59 1.03
CA LEU A 68 4.59 11.87 1.29
C LEU A 68 3.54 12.13 0.21
N THR A 69 3.33 13.39 -0.18
CA THR A 69 2.41 13.79 -1.25
C THR A 69 2.76 13.13 -2.57
N LYS A 70 4.04 13.20 -2.99
CA LYS A 70 4.50 12.52 -4.22
C LYS A 70 4.18 11.02 -4.19
N GLY A 71 4.43 10.36 -3.04
CA GLY A 71 4.16 8.94 -2.87
C GLY A 71 2.67 8.61 -2.98
N LEU A 72 1.82 9.38 -2.31
CA LEU A 72 0.37 9.18 -2.31
C LEU A 72 -0.25 9.42 -3.71
N GLU A 73 0.23 10.41 -4.45
CA GLU A 73 -0.20 10.66 -5.84
C GLU A 73 0.16 9.49 -6.76
N ALA A 74 1.37 8.93 -6.63
CA ALA A 74 1.79 7.77 -7.41
C ALA A 74 0.94 6.54 -7.08
N ILE A 75 0.63 6.32 -5.80
CA ILE A 75 -0.26 5.23 -5.36
C ILE A 75 -1.66 5.41 -5.95
N CYS A 76 -2.22 6.62 -5.90
CA CYS A 76 -3.55 6.91 -6.45
C CYS A 76 -3.62 6.56 -7.95
N ARG A 77 -2.64 7.01 -8.75
CA ARG A 77 -2.56 6.70 -10.19
C ARG A 77 -2.46 5.20 -10.46
N ASN A 78 -1.62 4.48 -9.72
CA ASN A 78 -1.37 3.05 -9.96
C ASN A 78 -2.46 2.12 -9.43
N THR A 79 -3.34 2.60 -8.57
CA THR A 79 -4.41 1.79 -7.98
C THR A 79 -5.76 2.03 -8.65
N ASN A 80 -5.84 2.90 -9.67
CA ASN A 80 -7.09 3.35 -10.30
C ASN A 80 -8.14 3.68 -9.23
N TRP A 81 -7.72 4.41 -8.19
CA TRP A 81 -8.61 4.90 -7.14
C TRP A 81 -9.55 5.94 -7.77
N ILE A 82 -10.57 5.45 -8.46
CA ILE A 82 -11.69 6.25 -8.95
C ILE A 82 -12.55 6.56 -7.72
N GLU A 83 -12.84 7.85 -7.58
CA GLU A 83 -13.65 8.47 -6.53
C GLU A 83 -14.77 7.56 -6.01
N TRP A 84 -14.80 7.40 -4.68
CA TRP A 84 -16.00 7.03 -3.92
C TRP A 84 -16.57 8.30 -3.30
#